data_AF-A0A5C8PYN4-F1
#
_entry.id   AF-A0A5C8PYN4-F1
#
_cell.length_a   1.000
_cell.length_b   1.000
_cell.length_c   1.000
_cell.angle_alpha   90.00
_cell.angle_beta   90.00
_cell.angle_gamma   90.00
#
_symmetry.space_group_name_H-M   'P 1'
#
loop_
_entity.id
_entity.type
_entity.pdbx_description
1 polymer ?
#
loop_
_entity_poly.entity_id
_entity_poly.type
_entity_poly.pdbx_seq_one_letter_code
_entity_poly.pdbx_strand_id
1 'polypeptide(L)'
;PDDPVGFALHPALLDAALHALAATNGTAKDEGGMPFAFTGVQVHTTGARTLHVRLRRNADGVGVEAVDPTGQPVVTVESLAFRPVNRESLAGSPSSAARLLRMRWAPVPEAAAGAKESAEKSESAPEWVLVGKGAGGHADLAALTEAMDDGAALPGLVVLSCLGAPGESGDESVGAARAEAMLVRLLAEVQAFLASSRLADSRLLVLTRGAVTTEEPMSPVDPAMSAIWGMIRSAQTENPDRFVLLDLDPQDVRVDDDALLARILPAVLAGGLDQMAVRGGELIAPALGGIDEDEKDRLRLPEQGPWRLAAGSGGTLTELSTVPCPEAAAPLLPGTVRLSTRATGLNFRDVLIALGMYPGDATLGSEGAGVVTEVGPDVTGLAVGDRVMGLIPDAFGDVVVANARTVAPIPAAWSFAEAASVPVAFLTAYYSLVRLADLRPGERVLVHAGAGGVGMAAVQLARHLGADVFATAHPSKWETLRGLGLSDSRIASSRDLDFRTAFLDATGGAGVDVVLNSLAGEFVDASLELLPRGGRFIEMGKTDLRDVAELPPGVTYRTFDLSEPEPAQIGDMLAELLALFADGRLALLPTTVWDMRRAPAAFRHLSQARHVGKNVLTLPV
;
A
#
# COMPACT_ATOMS: atom_id res chain seq x y z
N PRO A 1 -17.50 -43.02 -22.31
CA PRO A 1 -16.48 -43.78 -23.07
C PRO A 1 -17.03 -45.19 -23.26
N ASP A 2 -17.77 -45.37 -24.36
CA ASP A 2 -18.79 -46.43 -24.44
C ASP A 2 -18.37 -47.55 -25.41
N ASP A 3 -17.17 -47.45 -26.00
CA ASP A 3 -16.62 -48.42 -26.93
C ASP A 3 -15.53 -49.28 -26.27
N PRO A 4 -15.75 -50.58 -26.05
CA PRO A 4 -14.76 -51.49 -25.48
C PRO A 4 -13.65 -51.90 -26.46
N VAL A 5 -13.72 -51.48 -27.73
CA VAL A 5 -12.77 -51.88 -28.78
C VAL A 5 -11.35 -51.45 -28.42
N GLY A 6 -10.43 -52.42 -28.39
CA GLY A 6 -9.01 -52.21 -28.10
C GLY A 6 -8.58 -52.48 -26.64
N PHE A 7 -9.53 -52.72 -25.73
CA PHE A 7 -9.22 -53.07 -24.33
C PHE A 7 -9.60 -54.52 -24.01
N ALA A 8 -8.73 -55.22 -23.26
CA ALA A 8 -9.08 -56.52 -22.68
C ALA A 8 -10.21 -56.37 -21.64
N LEU A 9 -10.16 -55.30 -20.84
CA LEU A 9 -11.24 -54.80 -20.00
C LEU A 9 -11.14 -53.26 -19.97
N HIS A 10 -12.25 -52.55 -20.16
CA HIS A 10 -12.22 -51.09 -20.22
C HIS A 10 -11.83 -50.52 -18.84
N PRO A 11 -10.77 -49.70 -18.72
CA PRO A 11 -10.26 -49.22 -17.42
C PRO A 11 -11.32 -48.50 -16.58
N ALA A 12 -12.15 -47.64 -17.20
CA ALA A 12 -13.22 -46.94 -16.49
C ALA A 12 -14.32 -47.88 -15.96
N LEU A 13 -14.54 -49.04 -16.60
CA LEU A 13 -15.53 -50.01 -16.13
C LEU A 13 -15.00 -50.77 -14.90
N LEU A 14 -13.70 -51.10 -14.90
CA LEU A 14 -13.03 -51.69 -13.73
C LEU A 14 -12.94 -50.68 -12.58
N ASP A 15 -12.57 -49.44 -12.86
CA ASP A 15 -12.47 -48.36 -11.88
C ASP A 15 -13.83 -48.04 -11.22
N ALA A 16 -14.90 -47.95 -12.02
CA ALA A 16 -16.25 -47.78 -11.51
C ALA A 16 -16.69 -48.93 -10.59
N ALA A 17 -16.27 -50.17 -10.86
CA ALA A 17 -16.54 -51.28 -9.96
C ALA A 17 -15.76 -51.17 -8.64
N LEU A 18 -14.54 -50.63 -8.66
CA LEU A 18 -13.72 -50.42 -7.46
C LEU A 18 -14.26 -49.28 -6.57
N HIS A 19 -15.03 -48.33 -7.10
CA HIS A 19 -15.72 -47.31 -6.28
C HIS A 19 -16.68 -47.92 -5.25
N ALA A 20 -17.19 -49.13 -5.46
CA ALA A 20 -17.99 -49.84 -4.46
C ALA A 20 -17.22 -50.11 -3.15
N LEU A 21 -15.88 -50.11 -3.19
CA LEU A 21 -15.05 -50.22 -1.99
C LEU A 21 -15.23 -49.03 -1.04
N ALA A 22 -15.45 -47.82 -1.57
CA ALA A 22 -15.72 -46.63 -0.77
C ALA A 22 -17.01 -46.78 0.07
N ALA A 23 -18.01 -47.52 -0.44
CA ALA A 23 -19.26 -47.79 0.25
C ALA A 23 -19.16 -48.90 1.32
N THR A 24 -18.11 -49.74 1.27
CA THR A 24 -17.86 -50.83 2.25
C THR A 24 -16.87 -50.45 3.36
N ASN A 25 -16.29 -49.23 3.30
CA ASN A 25 -15.50 -48.63 4.37
C ASN A 25 -16.40 -48.29 5.57
N GLY A 26 -16.72 -49.29 6.39
CA GLY A 26 -17.38 -49.07 7.68
C GLY A 26 -16.47 -48.27 8.61
N THR A 27 -16.83 -47.01 8.89
CA THR A 27 -16.47 -46.12 10.04
C THR A 27 -15.07 -46.13 10.67
N ALA A 28 -14.08 -46.85 10.16
CA ALA A 28 -12.68 -46.72 10.58
C ALA A 28 -12.08 -45.50 9.86
N LYS A 29 -11.77 -44.46 10.62
CA LYS A 29 -11.41 -43.12 10.14
C LYS A 29 -10.09 -43.01 9.33
N ASP A 30 -9.36 -44.11 9.13
CA ASP A 30 -7.94 -44.07 8.71
C ASP A 30 -7.56 -44.82 7.41
N GLU A 31 -8.50 -45.32 6.60
CA GLU A 31 -8.12 -46.03 5.36
C GLU A 31 -8.66 -45.38 4.09
N GLY A 32 -8.27 -44.12 3.87
CA GLY A 32 -8.27 -43.51 2.53
C GLY A 32 -6.95 -43.82 1.82
N GLY A 33 -6.98 -44.62 0.77
CA GLY A 33 -5.79 -44.98 0.00
C GLY A 33 -6.04 -45.03 -1.50
N MET A 34 -5.01 -44.75 -2.29
CA MET A 34 -5.06 -44.88 -3.75
C MET A 34 -4.70 -46.32 -4.15
N PRO A 35 -5.40 -46.94 -5.13
CA PRO A 35 -4.97 -48.18 -5.73
C PRO A 35 -3.52 -48.07 -6.20
N PHE A 36 -2.64 -48.93 -5.69
CA PHE A 36 -1.20 -48.85 -5.92
C PHE A 36 -0.70 -49.98 -6.82
N ALA A 37 -1.11 -51.22 -6.54
CA ALA A 37 -0.64 -52.38 -7.29
C ALA A 37 -1.71 -53.47 -7.39
N PHE A 38 -1.83 -54.04 -8.60
CA PHE A 38 -2.64 -55.22 -8.87
C PHE A 38 -1.73 -56.46 -8.94
N THR A 39 -2.11 -57.54 -8.26
CA THR A 39 -1.40 -58.83 -8.27
C THR A 39 -2.35 -59.93 -8.73
N GLY A 40 -1.85 -60.88 -9.53
CA GLY A 40 -2.61 -62.03 -9.99
C GLY A 40 -3.79 -61.68 -10.90
N VAL A 41 -3.62 -60.71 -11.81
CA VAL A 41 -4.67 -60.31 -12.76
C VAL A 41 -4.82 -61.36 -13.86
N GLN A 42 -6.00 -61.93 -13.99
CA GLN A 42 -6.39 -62.84 -15.06
C GLN A 42 -7.66 -62.33 -15.75
N VAL A 43 -7.58 -62.04 -17.04
CA VAL A 43 -8.75 -61.69 -17.86
C VAL A 43 -9.22 -62.95 -18.58
N HIS A 44 -10.48 -63.30 -18.38
CA HIS A 44 -11.10 -64.52 -18.91
C HIS A 44 -11.90 -64.25 -20.18
N THR A 45 -12.58 -63.10 -20.24
CA THR A 45 -13.43 -62.68 -21.37
C THR A 45 -13.21 -61.21 -21.66
N THR A 46 -13.14 -60.83 -22.94
CA THR A 46 -12.96 -59.43 -23.38
C THR A 46 -14.26 -58.85 -23.95
N GLY A 47 -14.35 -57.51 -24.04
CA GLY A 47 -15.51 -56.83 -24.63
C GLY A 47 -16.73 -56.67 -23.70
N ALA A 48 -16.59 -57.01 -22.41
CA ALA A 48 -17.64 -56.81 -21.41
C ALA A 48 -17.99 -55.32 -21.27
N ARG A 49 -19.30 -55.01 -21.29
CA ARG A 49 -19.84 -53.65 -21.06
C ARG A 49 -20.47 -53.46 -19.68
N THR A 50 -20.69 -54.56 -18.96
CA THR A 50 -21.29 -54.57 -17.63
C THR A 50 -20.63 -55.66 -16.81
N LEU A 51 -20.31 -55.36 -15.55
CA LEU A 51 -19.71 -56.30 -14.61
C LEU A 51 -20.60 -56.46 -13.39
N HIS A 52 -20.78 -57.69 -12.93
CA HIS A 52 -21.19 -57.99 -11.56
C HIS A 52 -19.93 -58.41 -10.78
N VAL A 53 -19.59 -57.63 -9.75
CA VAL A 53 -18.30 -57.75 -9.08
C VAL A 53 -18.46 -58.19 -7.64
N ARG A 54 -17.63 -59.16 -7.24
CA ARG A 54 -17.43 -59.60 -5.87
C ARG A 54 -16.08 -59.08 -5.39
N LEU A 55 -16.10 -58.33 -4.30
CA LEU A 55 -14.92 -57.74 -3.67
C LEU A 55 -14.68 -58.43 -2.32
N ARG A 56 -13.44 -58.86 -2.06
CA ARG A 56 -13.06 -59.55 -0.81
C ARG A 56 -11.82 -58.90 -0.21
N ARG A 57 -11.88 -58.49 1.06
CA ARG A 57 -10.71 -57.98 1.79
C ARG A 57 -9.88 -59.14 2.32
N ASN A 58 -8.59 -59.10 2.08
CA ASN A 58 -7.58 -60.02 2.57
C ASN A 58 -6.50 -59.24 3.35
N ALA A 59 -5.56 -59.93 4.00
CA ALA A 59 -4.46 -59.28 4.72
C ALA A 59 -3.57 -58.40 3.81
N ASP A 60 -3.46 -58.75 2.53
CA ASP A 60 -2.56 -58.10 1.56
C ASP A 60 -3.26 -57.12 0.60
N GLY A 61 -4.55 -56.82 0.81
CA GLY A 61 -5.34 -55.93 -0.05
C GLY A 61 -6.75 -56.43 -0.36
N VAL A 62 -7.27 -56.09 -1.54
CA VAL A 62 -8.62 -56.46 -1.99
C VAL A 62 -8.61 -57.37 -3.22
N GLY A 63 -9.14 -58.58 -3.10
CA GLY A 63 -9.40 -59.45 -4.24
C GLY A 63 -10.66 -59.03 -5.00
N VAL A 64 -10.61 -59.12 -6.34
CA VAL A 64 -11.69 -58.75 -7.25
C VAL A 64 -12.05 -59.94 -8.12
N GLU A 65 -13.32 -60.30 -8.16
CA GLU A 65 -13.85 -61.26 -9.13
C GLU A 65 -15.03 -60.63 -9.85
N ALA A 66 -14.98 -60.58 -11.18
CA ALA A 66 -16.03 -59.99 -11.99
C ALA A 66 -16.56 -60.99 -13.02
N VAL A 67 -17.89 -61.03 -13.14
CA VAL A 67 -18.60 -61.79 -14.18
C VAL A 67 -19.45 -60.84 -15.02
N ASP A 68 -19.83 -61.27 -16.21
CA ASP A 68 -20.81 -60.57 -17.03
C ASP A 68 -22.26 -60.84 -16.56
N PRO A 69 -23.30 -60.19 -17.12
CA PRO A 69 -24.69 -60.43 -16.73
C PRO A 69 -25.19 -61.87 -16.98
N THR A 70 -24.49 -62.66 -17.80
CA THR A 70 -24.81 -64.08 -18.07
C THR A 70 -24.12 -65.02 -17.08
N GLY A 71 -23.25 -64.49 -16.21
CA GLY A 71 -22.48 -65.24 -15.22
C GLY A 71 -21.16 -65.78 -15.73
N GLN A 72 -20.71 -65.39 -16.94
CA GLN A 72 -19.40 -65.80 -17.45
C GLN A 72 -18.28 -64.98 -16.77
N PRO A 73 -17.18 -65.62 -16.31
CA PRO A 73 -16.03 -64.90 -15.75
C PRO A 73 -15.45 -63.89 -16.75
N VAL A 74 -15.19 -62.68 -16.27
CA VAL A 74 -14.59 -61.58 -17.04
C VAL A 74 -13.19 -61.28 -16.56
N VAL A 75 -13.01 -61.00 -15.26
CA VAL A 75 -11.68 -60.75 -14.68
C VAL A 75 -11.59 -61.27 -13.25
N THR A 76 -10.42 -61.77 -12.89
CA THR A 76 -10.02 -62.07 -11.51
C THR A 76 -8.75 -61.28 -11.18
N VAL A 77 -8.73 -60.68 -10.00
CA VAL A 77 -7.55 -60.04 -9.40
C VAL A 77 -7.38 -60.66 -8.03
N GLU A 78 -6.21 -61.24 -7.79
CA GLU A 78 -5.90 -61.89 -6.52
C GLU A 78 -5.81 -60.87 -5.37
N SER A 79 -5.08 -59.78 -5.59
CA SER A 79 -5.02 -58.68 -4.63
C SER A 79 -4.81 -57.32 -5.30
N LEU A 80 -5.55 -56.32 -4.83
CA LEU A 80 -5.35 -54.90 -5.08
C LEU A 80 -4.86 -54.24 -3.79
N ALA A 81 -3.59 -53.83 -3.79
CA ALA A 81 -2.97 -53.12 -2.67
C ALA A 81 -3.25 -51.62 -2.76
N PHE A 82 -3.51 -50.99 -1.62
CA PHE A 82 -3.73 -49.55 -1.49
C PHE A 82 -2.57 -48.89 -0.76
N ARG A 83 -2.19 -47.68 -1.17
CA ARG A 83 -1.26 -46.86 -0.40
C ARG A 83 -2.01 -45.78 0.36
N PRO A 84 -1.70 -45.56 1.65
CA PRO A 84 -2.29 -44.46 2.40
C PRO A 84 -1.88 -43.14 1.75
N VAL A 85 -2.84 -42.23 1.59
CA VAL A 85 -2.55 -40.87 1.16
C VAL A 85 -2.34 -40.03 2.41
N ASN A 86 -1.15 -39.43 2.56
CA ASN A 86 -0.89 -38.53 3.67
C ASN A 86 -1.84 -37.32 3.57
N ARG A 87 -2.79 -37.21 4.51
CA ARG A 87 -3.77 -36.12 4.53
C ARG A 87 -3.13 -34.77 4.82
N GLU A 88 -1.97 -34.72 5.50
CA GLU A 88 -1.26 -33.46 5.79
C GLU A 88 -0.70 -32.81 4.52
N SER A 89 -0.34 -33.58 3.50
CA SER A 89 0.13 -33.04 2.21
C SER A 89 -1.00 -32.70 1.24
N LEU A 90 -2.23 -33.19 1.48
CA LEU A 90 -3.45 -32.75 0.78
C LEU A 90 -4.14 -31.58 1.48
N ALA A 91 -3.95 -31.43 2.79
CA ALA A 91 -4.37 -30.27 3.58
C ALA A 91 -3.44 -29.07 3.36
N GLY A 92 -3.24 -28.68 2.10
CA GLY A 92 -2.86 -27.31 1.80
C GLY A 92 -4.03 -26.41 2.19
N SER A 93 -3.90 -25.78 3.36
CA SER A 93 -4.86 -24.89 4.04
C SER A 93 -5.88 -25.59 4.94
N PRO A 94 -6.08 -25.13 6.21
CA PRO A 94 -7.04 -25.71 7.13
C PRO A 94 -8.46 -25.67 6.55
N SER A 95 -9.07 -26.84 6.35
CA SER A 95 -10.48 -26.93 6.00
C SER A 95 -11.34 -26.41 7.17
N SER A 96 -12.24 -25.46 6.87
CA SER A 96 -13.40 -25.01 7.68
C SER A 96 -13.23 -23.94 8.76
N ALA A 97 -12.06 -23.32 8.93
CA ALA A 97 -12.06 -21.95 9.48
C ALA A 97 -12.75 -21.07 8.42
N ALA A 98 -13.78 -20.30 8.80
CA ALA A 98 -14.48 -19.42 7.88
C ALA A 98 -13.45 -18.65 7.04
N ARG A 99 -13.46 -18.86 5.71
CA ARG A 99 -12.56 -18.14 4.81
C ARG A 99 -12.76 -16.66 5.08
N LEU A 100 -11.75 -16.03 5.64
CA LEU A 100 -11.82 -14.60 5.92
C LEU A 100 -11.99 -13.90 4.58
N LEU A 101 -12.96 -12.99 4.54
CA LEU A 101 -13.23 -12.16 3.39
C LEU A 101 -12.62 -10.78 3.61
N ARG A 102 -12.13 -10.19 2.53
CA ARG A 102 -11.66 -8.80 2.51
C ARG A 102 -12.36 -8.05 1.38
N MET A 103 -12.70 -6.80 1.64
CA MET A 103 -13.15 -5.87 0.62
C MET A 103 -11.97 -5.47 -0.27
N ARG A 104 -12.13 -5.67 -1.57
CA ARG A 104 -11.22 -5.22 -2.63
C ARG A 104 -11.94 -4.19 -3.47
N TRP A 105 -11.19 -3.38 -4.20
CA TRP A 105 -11.75 -2.40 -5.12
C TRP A 105 -11.25 -2.68 -6.52
N ALA A 106 -12.16 -2.68 -7.48
CA ALA A 106 -11.84 -2.95 -8.88
C ALA A 106 -12.36 -1.80 -9.76
N PRO A 107 -11.66 -1.45 -10.85
CA PRO A 107 -12.17 -0.49 -11.83
C PRO A 107 -13.55 -0.91 -12.34
N VAL A 108 -14.46 0.05 -12.43
CA VAL A 108 -15.76 -0.17 -13.07
C VAL A 108 -15.53 -0.20 -14.58
N PRO A 109 -15.83 -1.30 -15.30
CA PRO A 109 -15.60 -1.39 -16.74
C PRO A 109 -16.37 -0.29 -17.50
N GLU A 110 -15.72 0.35 -18.48
CA GLU A 110 -16.34 1.41 -19.32
C GLU A 110 -17.65 0.98 -20.00
N ALA A 111 -17.86 -0.33 -20.22
CA ALA A 111 -19.11 -0.87 -20.78
C ALA A 111 -20.30 -0.80 -19.81
N ALA A 112 -20.07 -0.76 -18.49
CA ALA A 112 -21.09 -0.46 -17.48
C ALA A 112 -21.26 1.06 -17.27
N ALA A 113 -20.33 1.87 -17.78
CA ALA A 113 -20.32 3.33 -17.66
C ALA A 113 -21.03 4.07 -18.81
N GLY A 114 -21.63 3.35 -19.78
CA GLY A 114 -22.55 3.93 -20.77
C GLY A 114 -21.99 5.08 -21.62
N ALA A 115 -21.46 4.72 -22.79
CA ALA A 115 -21.31 5.52 -24.01
C ALA A 115 -20.17 6.57 -24.10
N LYS A 116 -19.09 6.18 -24.78
CA LYS A 116 -18.19 7.11 -25.50
C LYS A 116 -18.58 7.36 -26.96
N GLU A 117 -19.68 6.78 -27.47
CA GLU A 117 -20.06 6.90 -28.90
C GLU A 117 -21.51 7.33 -29.17
N SER A 118 -22.16 8.03 -28.23
CA SER A 118 -23.45 8.70 -28.52
C SER A 118 -23.54 10.07 -27.85
N ALA A 119 -22.56 10.92 -28.14
CA ALA A 119 -22.65 12.37 -27.90
C ALA A 119 -23.60 13.08 -28.90
N GLU A 120 -24.26 12.34 -29.78
CA GLU A 120 -25.38 12.85 -30.58
C GLU A 120 -26.71 12.31 -30.01
N LYS A 121 -27.36 13.16 -29.22
CA LYS A 121 -28.79 13.13 -28.85
C LYS A 121 -29.30 11.81 -28.25
N SER A 122 -29.05 11.63 -26.95
CA SER A 122 -30.02 10.95 -26.08
C SER A 122 -30.71 12.02 -25.24
N GLU A 123 -32.00 12.25 -25.48
CA GLU A 123 -32.82 13.13 -24.64
C GLU A 123 -32.92 12.54 -23.22
N SER A 124 -32.62 13.40 -22.25
CA SER A 124 -32.62 13.25 -20.79
C SER A 124 -31.72 12.18 -20.15
N ALA A 125 -30.47 12.56 -19.86
CA ALA A 125 -29.83 12.06 -18.64
C ALA A 125 -30.69 12.47 -17.43
N PRO A 126 -30.78 11.67 -16.34
CA PRO A 126 -31.57 12.04 -15.17
C PRO A 126 -31.10 13.39 -14.63
N GLU A 127 -32.04 14.31 -14.48
CA GLU A 127 -31.76 15.61 -13.87
C GLU A 127 -31.29 15.35 -12.42
N TRP A 128 -30.11 15.87 -12.08
CA TRP A 128 -29.54 15.74 -10.75
C TRP A 128 -29.40 17.10 -10.09
N VAL A 129 -29.50 17.13 -8.77
CA VAL A 129 -29.41 18.37 -7.98
C VAL A 129 -28.44 18.19 -6.83
N LEU A 130 -27.64 19.21 -6.56
CA LEU A 130 -26.71 19.25 -5.42
C LEU A 130 -27.38 19.88 -4.20
N VAL A 131 -27.25 19.18 -3.06
CA VAL A 131 -27.70 19.59 -1.73
C VAL A 131 -26.49 19.62 -0.79
N GLY A 132 -26.41 20.62 0.10
CA GLY A 132 -25.33 20.70 1.10
C GLY A 132 -24.13 21.57 0.72
N LYS A 133 -24.30 22.55 -0.20
CA LYS A 133 -23.25 23.53 -0.56
C LYS A 133 -23.86 24.94 -0.62
N GLY A 134 -23.25 25.91 0.06
CA GLY A 134 -23.64 27.32 -0.01
C GLY A 134 -23.09 27.98 -1.27
N ALA A 135 -23.97 28.61 -2.06
CA ALA A 135 -23.80 29.18 -3.40
C ALA A 135 -23.81 28.15 -4.56
N GLY A 136 -24.88 28.19 -5.37
CA GLY A 136 -25.04 27.38 -6.59
C GLY A 136 -25.87 26.09 -6.45
N GLY A 137 -26.30 25.72 -5.24
CA GLY A 137 -27.16 24.56 -4.96
C GLY A 137 -28.13 24.80 -3.79
N HIS A 138 -28.84 23.75 -3.35
CA HIS A 138 -29.74 23.82 -2.20
C HIS A 138 -28.97 23.60 -0.89
N ALA A 139 -29.36 24.31 0.18
CA ALA A 139 -28.69 24.20 1.47
C ALA A 139 -28.90 22.82 2.12
N ASP A 140 -30.11 22.30 2.05
CA ASP A 140 -30.58 21.04 2.64
C ASP A 140 -31.77 20.47 1.82
N LEU A 141 -32.29 19.28 2.18
CA LEU A 141 -33.47 18.74 1.50
C LEU A 141 -34.74 19.57 1.71
N ALA A 142 -34.82 20.34 2.79
CA ALA A 142 -35.97 21.22 3.04
C ALA A 142 -36.03 22.32 1.97
N ALA A 143 -34.92 22.98 1.69
CA ALA A 143 -34.80 23.98 0.63
C ALA A 143 -35.04 23.41 -0.77
N LEU A 144 -34.70 22.13 -1.02
CA LEU A 144 -35.06 21.45 -2.27
C LEU A 144 -36.58 21.22 -2.35
N THR A 145 -37.20 20.80 -1.25
CA THR A 145 -38.63 20.56 -1.18
C THR A 145 -39.43 21.85 -1.42
N GLU A 146 -39.02 22.96 -0.80
CA GLU A 146 -39.62 24.29 -1.03
C GLU A 146 -39.52 24.71 -2.49
N ALA A 147 -38.35 24.52 -3.13
CA ALA A 147 -38.19 24.85 -4.55
C ALA A 147 -39.09 23.99 -5.46
N MET A 148 -39.31 22.71 -5.09
CA MET A 148 -40.26 21.84 -5.79
C MET A 148 -41.71 22.27 -5.56
N ASP A 149 -42.05 22.82 -4.39
CA ASP A 149 -43.36 23.42 -4.14
C ASP A 149 -43.60 24.67 -5.00
N ASP A 150 -42.53 25.43 -5.27
CA ASP A 150 -42.51 26.59 -6.17
C ASP A 150 -42.41 26.23 -7.67
N GLY A 151 -42.42 24.94 -8.01
CA GLY A 151 -42.53 24.44 -9.39
C GLY A 151 -41.23 23.97 -10.04
N ALA A 152 -40.15 23.77 -9.29
CA ALA A 152 -38.94 23.12 -9.79
C ALA A 152 -39.21 21.66 -10.23
N ALA A 153 -38.45 21.18 -11.21
CA ALA A 153 -38.57 19.81 -11.72
C ALA A 153 -38.13 18.78 -10.67
N LEU A 154 -38.68 17.56 -10.77
CA LEU A 154 -38.36 16.45 -9.88
C LEU A 154 -37.03 15.82 -10.31
N PRO A 155 -35.98 15.83 -9.45
CA PRO A 155 -34.71 15.25 -9.82
C PRO A 155 -34.78 13.72 -9.77
N GLY A 156 -34.18 13.06 -10.75
CA GLY A 156 -33.96 11.60 -10.70
C GLY A 156 -32.88 11.21 -9.69
N LEU A 157 -31.95 12.13 -9.40
CA LEU A 157 -30.87 11.95 -8.44
C LEU A 157 -30.67 13.18 -7.56
N VAL A 158 -30.70 13.00 -6.25
CA VAL A 158 -30.32 14.02 -5.27
C VAL A 158 -28.90 13.72 -4.79
N VAL A 159 -27.96 14.64 -4.98
CA VAL A 159 -26.57 14.51 -4.52
C VAL A 159 -26.43 15.28 -3.22
N LEU A 160 -26.31 14.58 -2.10
CA LEU A 160 -26.08 15.16 -0.79
C LEU A 160 -24.57 15.23 -0.50
N SER A 161 -24.03 16.45 -0.50
CA SER A 161 -22.64 16.71 -0.15
C SER A 161 -22.43 16.63 1.36
N CYS A 162 -21.61 15.67 1.81
CA CYS A 162 -21.12 15.60 3.18
C CYS A 162 -19.68 16.12 3.30
N LEU A 163 -19.16 16.79 2.28
CA LEU A 163 -17.80 17.34 2.29
C LEU A 163 -17.69 18.41 3.39
N GLY A 164 -16.88 18.14 4.42
CA GLY A 164 -16.66 19.09 5.50
C GLY A 164 -15.95 20.36 5.02
N ALA A 165 -16.08 21.47 5.75
CA ALA A 165 -15.22 22.64 5.51
C ALA A 165 -13.75 22.25 5.74
N PRO A 166 -12.81 22.61 4.85
CA PRO A 166 -11.41 22.28 5.04
C PRO A 166 -10.85 23.02 6.26
N GLY A 167 -10.38 22.31 7.29
CA GLY A 167 -9.60 22.91 8.38
C GLY A 167 -9.77 22.34 9.80
N GLU A 168 -10.71 21.45 10.10
CA GLU A 168 -10.94 20.94 11.47
C GLU A 168 -10.44 19.50 11.68
N SER A 169 -9.15 19.27 11.44
CA SER A 169 -8.50 17.99 11.75
C SER A 169 -7.25 18.24 12.59
N GLY A 170 -7.41 18.23 13.91
CA GLY A 170 -6.29 18.43 14.84
C GLY A 170 -6.44 17.82 16.23
N ASP A 171 -7.57 17.19 16.57
CA ASP A 171 -7.75 16.58 17.89
C ASP A 171 -8.72 15.38 17.83
N GLU A 172 -8.33 14.23 18.39
CA GLU A 172 -9.17 13.02 18.48
C GLU A 172 -10.47 13.29 19.26
N SER A 173 -10.42 14.23 20.23
CA SER A 173 -11.59 14.64 21.01
C SER A 173 -12.65 15.37 20.15
N VAL A 174 -12.21 16.03 19.08
CA VAL A 174 -13.07 16.75 18.12
C VAL A 174 -13.65 15.79 17.07
N GLY A 175 -12.94 14.69 16.75
CA GLY A 175 -13.33 13.72 15.73
C GLY A 175 -14.64 12.99 16.05
N ALA A 176 -14.82 12.51 17.28
CA ALA A 176 -16.04 11.80 17.69
C ALA A 176 -17.26 12.73 17.70
N ALA A 177 -17.14 13.93 18.27
CA ALA A 177 -18.21 14.93 18.29
C ALA A 177 -18.57 15.41 16.88
N ARG A 178 -17.58 15.59 16.00
CA ARG A 178 -17.81 15.91 14.58
C ARG A 178 -18.56 14.79 13.88
N ALA A 179 -18.13 13.53 14.07
CA ALA A 179 -18.80 12.36 13.51
C ALA A 179 -20.27 12.29 13.98
N GLU A 180 -20.52 12.45 15.28
CA GLU A 180 -21.87 12.49 15.85
C GLU A 180 -22.72 13.60 15.21
N ALA A 181 -22.23 14.83 15.16
CA ALA A 181 -22.96 15.95 14.56
C ALA A 181 -23.26 15.74 13.07
N MET A 182 -22.32 15.14 12.31
CA MET A 182 -22.53 14.80 10.91
C MET A 182 -23.57 13.68 10.74
N LEU A 183 -23.53 12.64 11.58
CA LEU A 183 -24.50 11.55 11.56
C LEU A 183 -25.91 12.03 11.92
N VAL A 184 -26.07 12.91 12.91
CA VAL A 184 -27.37 13.48 13.29
C VAL A 184 -27.97 14.28 12.13
N ARG A 185 -27.16 15.11 11.46
CA ARG A 185 -27.61 15.84 10.26
C ARG A 185 -27.99 14.89 9.13
N LEU A 186 -27.12 13.94 8.81
CA LEU A 186 -27.38 12.99 7.73
C LEU A 186 -28.63 12.13 8.01
N LEU A 187 -28.88 11.75 9.27
CA LEU A 187 -30.08 11.02 9.65
C LEU A 187 -31.35 11.84 9.36
N ALA A 188 -31.34 13.14 9.69
CA ALA A 188 -32.45 14.03 9.40
C ALA A 188 -32.70 14.16 7.88
N GLU A 189 -31.65 14.32 7.08
CA GLU A 189 -31.74 14.36 5.60
C GLU A 189 -32.29 13.05 5.02
N VAL A 190 -31.81 11.90 5.50
CA VAL A 190 -32.29 10.57 5.08
C VAL A 190 -33.76 10.39 5.44
N GLN A 191 -34.18 10.78 6.65
CA GLN A 191 -35.58 10.69 7.07
C GLN A 191 -36.48 11.61 6.23
N ALA A 192 -36.04 12.85 5.96
CA ALA A 192 -36.76 13.79 5.11
C ALA A 192 -36.90 13.28 3.67
N PHE A 193 -35.83 12.71 3.10
CA PHE A 193 -35.82 12.10 1.77
C PHE A 193 -36.82 10.95 1.67
N LEU A 194 -36.82 10.04 2.65
CA LEU A 194 -37.72 8.88 2.67
C LEU A 194 -39.18 9.26 2.93
N ALA A 195 -39.44 10.31 3.70
CA ALA A 195 -40.79 10.80 3.99
C ALA A 195 -41.42 11.55 2.80
N SER A 196 -40.63 12.04 1.86
CA SER A 196 -41.12 12.81 0.70
C SER A 196 -41.72 11.90 -0.37
N SER A 197 -43.04 11.99 -0.56
CA SER A 197 -43.73 11.27 -1.65
C SER A 197 -43.31 11.76 -3.04
N ARG A 198 -42.81 12.99 -3.16
CA ARG A 198 -42.33 13.55 -4.43
C ARG A 198 -40.98 12.95 -4.87
N LEU A 199 -40.19 12.47 -3.92
CA LEU A 199 -38.88 11.84 -4.16
C LEU A 199 -38.94 10.31 -4.07
N ALA A 200 -40.14 9.73 -4.17
CA ALA A 200 -40.37 8.29 -4.09
C ALA A 200 -39.62 7.53 -5.20
N ASP A 201 -39.53 8.11 -6.39
CA ASP A 201 -38.84 7.56 -7.56
C ASP A 201 -37.40 8.08 -7.70
N SER A 202 -36.95 8.95 -6.80
CA SER A 202 -35.59 9.50 -6.80
C SER A 202 -34.62 8.59 -6.02
N ARG A 203 -33.33 8.71 -6.35
CA ARG A 203 -32.21 8.14 -5.57
C ARG A 203 -31.45 9.24 -4.83
N LEU A 204 -30.93 8.92 -3.64
CA LEU A 204 -30.05 9.81 -2.86
C LEU A 204 -28.61 9.32 -2.95
N LEU A 205 -27.74 10.09 -3.58
CA LEU A 205 -26.30 9.87 -3.60
C LEU A 205 -25.64 10.66 -2.47
N VAL A 206 -24.98 9.97 -1.55
CA VAL A 206 -24.24 10.57 -0.45
C VAL A 206 -22.77 10.68 -0.84
N LEU A 207 -22.31 11.92 -0.98
CA LEU A 207 -20.97 12.27 -1.43
C LEU A 207 -20.05 12.49 -0.24
N THR A 208 -18.96 11.72 -0.19
CA THR A 208 -17.95 11.75 0.88
C THR A 208 -16.56 11.95 0.28
N ARG A 209 -15.56 12.22 1.11
CA ARG A 209 -14.15 12.29 0.70
C ARG A 209 -13.28 11.62 1.74
N GLY A 210 -12.43 10.69 1.31
CA GLY A 210 -11.54 9.96 2.21
C GLY A 210 -12.28 9.06 3.23
N ALA A 211 -13.49 8.62 2.91
CA ALA A 211 -14.28 7.73 3.79
C ALA A 211 -13.77 6.29 3.81
N VAL A 212 -13.16 5.85 2.70
CA VAL A 212 -12.75 4.45 2.50
C VAL A 212 -11.35 4.33 1.94
N THR A 213 -10.64 3.29 2.39
CA THR A 213 -9.36 2.88 1.78
C THR A 213 -9.64 1.99 0.58
N THR A 214 -9.08 2.34 -0.57
CA THR A 214 -9.32 1.62 -1.84
C THR A 214 -8.10 0.84 -2.31
N GLU A 215 -6.92 1.24 -1.87
CA GLU A 215 -5.64 0.66 -2.25
C GLU A 215 -4.78 0.41 -1.01
N GLU A 216 -3.79 -0.48 -1.16
CA GLU A 216 -2.66 -0.51 -0.26
C GLU A 216 -1.52 0.32 -0.84
N PRO A 217 -0.87 1.17 -0.04
CA PRO A 217 -1.02 1.30 1.41
C PRO A 217 -2.28 2.07 1.80
N MET A 218 -2.87 1.70 2.94
CA MET A 218 -4.07 2.35 3.43
C MET A 218 -3.78 3.83 3.69
N SER A 219 -4.39 4.70 2.89
CA SER A 219 -4.41 6.13 3.19
C SER A 219 -5.21 6.35 4.47
N PRO A 220 -4.85 7.34 5.31
CA PRO A 220 -5.68 7.74 6.44
C PRO A 220 -7.11 8.03 5.96
N VAL A 221 -8.09 7.45 6.65
CA VAL A 221 -9.52 7.72 6.41
C VAL A 221 -10.00 8.78 7.40
N ASP A 222 -10.97 9.60 6.98
CA ASP A 222 -11.71 10.46 7.89
C ASP A 222 -12.76 9.60 8.63
N PRO A 223 -12.62 9.36 9.95
CA PRO A 223 -13.54 8.50 10.68
C PRO A 223 -15.00 8.99 10.65
N ALA A 224 -15.23 10.30 10.55
CA ALA A 224 -16.58 10.84 10.43
C ALA A 224 -17.21 10.46 9.09
N MET A 225 -16.42 10.48 8.00
CA MET A 225 -16.86 10.04 6.68
C MET A 225 -17.06 8.52 6.62
N SER A 226 -16.21 7.74 7.29
CA SER A 226 -16.39 6.30 7.43
C SER A 226 -17.68 5.95 8.20
N ALA A 227 -18.04 6.74 9.21
CA ALA A 227 -19.29 6.54 9.95
C ALA A 227 -20.53 6.79 9.09
N ILE A 228 -20.48 7.82 8.22
CA ILE A 228 -21.52 8.09 7.21
C ILE A 228 -21.74 6.87 6.31
N TRP A 229 -20.66 6.24 5.82
CA TRP A 229 -20.73 5.00 5.04
C TRP A 229 -21.43 3.88 5.80
N GLY A 230 -21.12 3.70 7.08
CA GLY A 230 -21.78 2.72 7.94
C GLY A 230 -23.28 2.93 8.04
N MET A 231 -23.73 4.17 8.26
CA MET A 231 -25.15 4.51 8.38
C MET A 231 -25.91 4.30 7.06
N ILE A 232 -25.36 4.75 5.93
CA ILE A 232 -26.01 4.61 4.63
C ILE A 232 -26.04 3.14 4.19
N ARG A 233 -25.07 2.31 4.56
CA ARG A 233 -25.15 0.85 4.35
C ARG A 233 -26.35 0.21 5.06
N SER A 234 -26.71 0.69 6.25
CA SER A 234 -27.95 0.27 6.93
C SER A 234 -29.17 0.74 6.12
N ALA A 235 -29.20 2.01 5.72
CA ALA A 235 -30.30 2.58 4.94
C ALA A 235 -30.50 1.88 3.57
N GLN A 236 -29.42 1.47 2.90
CA GLN A 236 -29.44 0.65 1.67
C GLN A 236 -30.09 -0.71 1.90
N THR A 237 -29.82 -1.33 3.05
CA THR A 237 -30.41 -2.64 3.41
C THR A 237 -31.90 -2.50 3.72
N GLU A 238 -32.29 -1.40 4.37
CA GLU A 238 -33.69 -1.12 4.72
C GLU A 238 -34.52 -0.64 3.52
N ASN A 239 -33.90 0.08 2.58
CA ASN A 239 -34.55 0.65 1.40
C ASN A 239 -33.70 0.38 0.13
N PRO A 240 -33.83 -0.82 -0.46
CA PRO A 240 -33.09 -1.18 -1.67
C PRO A 240 -33.28 -0.17 -2.81
N ASP A 241 -32.25 0.01 -3.64
CA ASP A 241 -32.21 0.90 -4.81
C ASP A 241 -32.36 2.41 -4.55
N ARG A 242 -32.60 2.84 -3.30
CA ARG A 242 -32.83 4.27 -2.95
C ARG A 242 -31.55 5.08 -2.68
N PHE A 243 -30.43 4.43 -2.36
CA PHE A 243 -29.23 5.12 -1.87
C PHE A 243 -27.95 4.70 -2.61
N VAL A 244 -27.10 5.67 -2.93
CA VAL A 244 -25.77 5.46 -3.54
C VAL A 244 -24.70 6.11 -2.68
N LEU A 245 -23.58 5.43 -2.46
CA LEU A 245 -22.38 5.99 -1.82
C LEU A 245 -21.32 6.28 -2.88
N LEU A 246 -20.77 7.50 -2.84
CA LEU A 246 -19.64 7.91 -3.67
C LEU A 246 -18.58 8.58 -2.81
N ASP A 247 -17.36 8.03 -2.79
CA ASP A 247 -16.23 8.61 -2.06
C ASP A 247 -15.19 9.19 -3.00
N LEU A 248 -14.91 10.48 -2.86
CA LEU A 248 -13.90 11.21 -3.64
C LEU A 248 -12.49 10.97 -3.10
N ASP A 249 -11.51 11.19 -3.97
CA ASP A 249 -10.10 11.05 -3.66
C ASP A 249 -9.69 12.02 -2.53
N PRO A 250 -9.07 11.54 -1.43
CA PRO A 250 -8.62 12.41 -0.35
C PRO A 250 -7.50 13.37 -0.78
N GLN A 251 -6.73 13.04 -1.82
CA GLN A 251 -5.61 13.84 -2.31
C GLN A 251 -6.01 14.83 -3.43
N ASP A 252 -7.20 14.66 -4.02
CA ASP A 252 -7.67 15.49 -5.13
C ASP A 252 -8.63 16.58 -4.65
N VAL A 253 -8.10 17.57 -3.92
CA VAL A 253 -8.84 18.77 -3.50
C VAL A 253 -8.88 19.76 -4.67
N ARG A 254 -9.52 19.37 -5.77
CA ARG A 254 -9.74 20.29 -6.90
C ARG A 254 -10.74 21.37 -6.51
N VAL A 255 -10.58 22.53 -7.12
CA VAL A 255 -11.48 23.69 -6.98
C VAL A 255 -12.84 23.43 -7.67
N ASP A 256 -12.98 22.35 -8.44
CA ASP A 256 -14.16 22.06 -9.28
C ASP A 256 -14.65 20.61 -9.15
N ASP A 257 -15.18 20.27 -7.97
CA ASP A 257 -15.90 19.00 -7.74
C ASP A 257 -17.15 18.87 -8.64
N ASP A 258 -17.73 19.99 -9.06
CA ASP A 258 -18.98 20.02 -9.83
C ASP A 258 -18.73 19.51 -11.27
N ALA A 259 -17.62 19.91 -11.91
CA ALA A 259 -17.20 19.36 -13.20
C ALA A 259 -16.81 17.87 -13.12
N LEU A 260 -16.21 17.43 -12.01
CA LEU A 260 -15.93 16.02 -11.77
C LEU A 260 -17.22 15.21 -11.68
N LEU A 261 -18.18 15.66 -10.87
CA LEU A 261 -19.49 15.03 -10.71
C LEU A 261 -20.22 14.93 -12.05
N ALA A 262 -20.28 16.04 -12.82
CA ALA A 262 -20.92 16.07 -14.14
C ALA A 262 -20.35 15.00 -15.09
N ARG A 263 -19.06 14.69 -14.99
CA ARG A 263 -18.39 13.67 -15.81
C ARG A 263 -18.70 12.24 -15.38
N ILE A 264 -18.86 11.97 -14.07
CA ILE A 264 -18.94 10.61 -13.52
C ILE A 264 -20.37 10.15 -13.21
N LEU A 265 -21.29 11.07 -12.92
CA LEU A 265 -22.67 10.75 -12.56
C LEU A 265 -23.42 9.92 -13.62
N PRO A 266 -23.25 10.14 -14.94
CA PRO A 266 -23.87 9.27 -15.94
C PRO A 266 -23.48 7.80 -15.79
N ALA A 267 -22.20 7.52 -15.53
CA ALA A 267 -21.69 6.16 -15.32
C ALA A 267 -22.21 5.55 -14.01
N VAL A 268 -22.26 6.35 -12.94
CA VAL A 268 -22.83 5.96 -11.63
C VAL A 268 -24.30 5.55 -11.76
N LEU A 269 -25.07 6.31 -12.55
CA LEU A 269 -26.49 6.05 -12.79
C LEU A 269 -26.73 4.82 -13.66
N ALA A 270 -25.89 4.60 -14.68
CA ALA A 270 -26.00 3.46 -15.58
C ALA A 270 -25.53 2.12 -14.98
N GLY A 271 -24.55 2.16 -14.07
CA GLY A 271 -23.85 0.97 -13.59
C GLY A 271 -24.61 0.09 -12.60
N GLY A 272 -25.74 0.57 -12.03
CA GLY A 272 -26.52 -0.18 -11.02
C GLY A 272 -25.75 -0.48 -9.73
N LEU A 273 -24.65 0.24 -9.49
CA LEU A 273 -23.80 0.07 -8.32
C LEU A 273 -24.23 1.03 -7.21
N ASP A 274 -24.31 0.52 -6.00
CA ASP A 274 -24.75 1.31 -4.84
C ASP A 274 -23.58 1.88 -4.02
N GLN A 275 -22.35 1.44 -4.29
CA GLN A 275 -21.15 1.91 -3.60
C GLN A 275 -19.99 2.02 -4.58
N MET A 276 -19.37 3.21 -4.66
CA MET A 276 -18.23 3.50 -5.54
C MET A 276 -17.27 4.48 -4.87
N ALA A 277 -16.04 4.54 -5.39
CA ALA A 277 -15.06 5.54 -5.06
C ALA A 277 -14.38 6.07 -6.33
N VAL A 278 -13.90 7.31 -6.29
CA VAL A 278 -13.08 7.91 -7.34
C VAL A 278 -11.66 8.02 -6.85
N ARG A 279 -10.69 7.46 -7.59
CA ARG A 279 -9.26 7.52 -7.27
C ARG A 279 -8.48 7.84 -8.53
N GLY A 280 -7.61 8.85 -8.47
CA GLY A 280 -6.85 9.29 -9.66
C GLY A 280 -7.74 9.64 -10.87
N GLY A 281 -9.01 9.99 -10.65
CA GLY A 281 -10.00 10.27 -11.70
C GLY A 281 -10.74 9.05 -12.27
N GLU A 282 -10.40 7.83 -11.84
CA GLU A 282 -11.06 6.56 -12.22
C GLU A 282 -12.13 6.16 -11.22
N LEU A 283 -13.22 5.54 -11.71
CA LEU A 283 -14.30 5.01 -10.89
C LEU A 283 -14.03 3.55 -10.55
N ILE A 284 -14.06 3.22 -9.26
CA ILE A 284 -13.84 1.87 -8.72
C ILE A 284 -14.99 1.47 -7.81
N ALA A 285 -15.26 0.16 -7.72
CA ALA A 285 -16.33 -0.39 -6.91
C ALA A 285 -15.84 -1.52 -5.98
N PRO A 286 -16.46 -1.69 -4.80
CA PRO A 286 -16.05 -2.70 -3.84
C PRO A 286 -16.53 -4.09 -4.26
N ALA A 287 -15.69 -5.10 -4.04
CA ALA A 287 -15.99 -6.52 -4.20
C ALA A 287 -15.44 -7.31 -3.01
N LEU A 288 -16.16 -8.33 -2.55
CA LEU A 288 -15.65 -9.24 -1.51
C LEU A 288 -14.82 -10.36 -2.14
N GLY A 289 -13.59 -10.57 -1.64
CA GLY A 289 -12.71 -11.66 -2.05
C GLY A 289 -12.13 -12.42 -0.85
N GLY A 290 -11.65 -13.65 -1.06
CA GLY A 290 -10.97 -14.43 -0.02
C GLY A 290 -9.54 -13.97 0.23
N ILE A 291 -9.06 -14.05 1.48
CA ILE A 291 -7.69 -13.64 1.85
C ILE A 291 -6.59 -14.51 1.20
N ASP A 292 -6.87 -15.78 0.88
CA ASP A 292 -5.89 -16.76 0.39
C ASP A 292 -5.16 -16.33 -0.91
N GLU A 293 -5.78 -15.49 -1.75
CA GLU A 293 -5.15 -14.99 -2.97
C GLU A 293 -4.09 -13.90 -2.70
N ASP A 294 -4.22 -13.16 -1.59
CA ASP A 294 -3.27 -12.11 -1.16
C ASP A 294 -2.10 -12.66 -0.33
N GLU A 295 -2.20 -13.89 0.21
CA GLU A 295 -1.14 -14.50 1.01
C GLU A 295 0.09 -14.92 0.19
N LYS A 296 -0.06 -15.19 -1.12
CA LYS A 296 1.07 -15.56 -1.98
C LYS A 296 2.15 -14.48 -2.04
N ASP A 297 1.74 -13.22 -1.93
CA ASP A 297 2.62 -12.04 -1.99
C ASP A 297 3.04 -11.54 -0.60
N ARG A 298 2.66 -12.25 0.48
CA ARG A 298 3.03 -11.91 1.85
C ARG A 298 4.24 -12.71 2.33
N LEU A 299 5.17 -12.02 2.97
CA LEU A 299 6.26 -12.64 3.71
C LEU A 299 5.71 -13.39 4.91
N ARG A 300 6.24 -14.60 5.12
CA ARG A 300 6.06 -15.34 6.38
C ARG A 300 7.13 -14.87 7.35
N LEU A 301 6.72 -14.35 8.50
CA LEU A 301 7.66 -13.98 9.55
C LEU A 301 7.94 -15.19 10.44
N PRO A 302 9.21 -15.45 10.81
CA PRO A 302 9.54 -16.51 11.76
C PRO A 302 8.88 -16.28 13.13
N GLU A 303 8.39 -17.37 13.74
CA GLU A 303 7.78 -17.33 15.09
C GLU A 303 8.83 -17.42 16.21
N GLN A 304 10.05 -17.89 15.89
CA GLN A 304 11.10 -18.14 16.88
C GLN A 304 12.46 -17.67 16.39
N GLY A 305 13.22 -17.08 17.32
CA GLY A 305 14.57 -16.59 17.09
C GLY A 305 14.59 -15.27 16.31
N PRO A 306 15.65 -14.45 16.49
CA PRO A 306 15.78 -13.22 15.73
C PRO A 306 15.91 -13.50 14.23
N TRP A 307 15.36 -12.60 13.44
CA TRP A 307 15.37 -12.69 11.98
C TRP A 307 15.50 -11.31 11.36
N ARG A 308 15.87 -11.28 10.08
CA ARG A 308 15.88 -10.06 9.27
C ARG A 308 15.37 -10.32 7.86
N LEU A 309 14.92 -9.26 7.20
CA LEU A 309 14.62 -9.26 5.78
C LEU A 309 15.91 -9.29 4.98
N ALA A 310 15.96 -10.16 3.97
CA ALA A 310 17.06 -10.27 3.03
C ALA A 310 16.56 -10.15 1.59
N ALA A 311 17.40 -9.56 0.74
CA ALA A 311 17.24 -9.65 -0.70
C ALA A 311 17.70 -11.02 -1.20
N GLY A 312 17.02 -11.54 -2.23
CA GLY A 312 17.50 -12.70 -2.97
C GLY A 312 18.70 -12.38 -3.86
N SER A 313 19.34 -13.41 -4.38
CA SER A 313 20.51 -13.27 -5.26
C SER A 313 20.17 -12.88 -6.70
N GLY A 314 18.90 -12.96 -7.11
CA GLY A 314 18.47 -12.72 -8.48
C GLY A 314 18.25 -11.24 -8.86
N GLY A 315 18.40 -10.30 -7.92
CA GLY A 315 18.19 -8.87 -8.19
C GLY A 315 16.74 -8.52 -8.50
N THR A 316 15.78 -9.27 -7.94
CA THR A 316 14.34 -9.04 -8.13
C THR A 316 13.65 -8.79 -6.79
N LEU A 317 12.64 -7.92 -6.79
CA LEU A 317 11.85 -7.62 -5.58
C LEU A 317 10.95 -8.78 -5.13
N THR A 318 10.78 -9.80 -5.98
CA THR A 318 9.98 -11.00 -5.68
C THR A 318 10.71 -12.01 -4.80
N GLU A 319 12.04 -11.91 -4.69
CA GLU A 319 12.86 -12.84 -3.89
C GLU A 319 13.13 -12.33 -2.46
N LEU A 320 12.49 -11.22 -2.05
CA LEU A 320 12.56 -10.77 -0.67
C LEU A 320 12.05 -11.88 0.26
N SER A 321 12.82 -12.20 1.30
CA SER A 321 12.50 -13.26 2.24
C SER A 321 13.07 -12.98 3.63
N THR A 322 12.51 -13.60 4.66
CA THR A 322 13.07 -13.52 6.01
C THR A 322 14.12 -14.61 6.21
N VAL A 323 15.26 -14.25 6.78
CA VAL A 323 16.34 -15.18 7.12
C VAL A 323 16.65 -15.10 8.63
N PRO A 324 17.02 -16.23 9.27
CA PRO A 324 17.48 -16.20 10.66
C PRO A 324 18.68 -15.26 10.85
N CYS A 325 18.73 -14.57 11.98
CA CYS A 325 19.83 -13.68 12.35
C CYS A 325 20.25 -13.90 13.82
N PRO A 326 20.79 -15.08 14.17
CA PRO A 326 21.17 -15.40 15.54
C PRO A 326 22.20 -14.41 16.13
N GLU A 327 22.97 -13.72 15.27
CA GLU A 327 23.95 -12.71 15.67
C GLU A 327 23.30 -11.54 16.42
N ALA A 328 22.04 -11.22 16.14
CA ALA A 328 21.31 -10.16 16.85
C ALA A 328 21.10 -10.49 18.35
N ALA A 329 21.17 -11.78 18.73
CA ALA A 329 21.09 -12.25 20.12
C ALA A 329 22.46 -12.43 20.79
N ALA A 330 23.57 -12.18 20.10
CA ALA A 330 24.91 -12.29 20.70
C ALA A 330 25.14 -11.24 21.81
N PRO A 331 26.04 -11.48 22.78
CA PRO A 331 26.34 -10.50 23.83
C PRO A 331 26.70 -9.12 23.25
N LEU A 332 26.19 -8.05 23.86
CA LEU A 332 26.42 -6.69 23.35
C LEU A 332 27.89 -6.26 23.48
N LEU A 333 28.38 -5.64 22.41
CA LEU A 333 29.65 -4.92 22.43
C LEU A 333 29.53 -3.61 23.22
N PRO A 334 30.64 -3.04 23.71
CA PRO A 334 30.65 -1.69 24.24
C PRO A 334 30.09 -0.67 23.22
N GLY A 335 29.33 0.30 23.71
CA GLY A 335 28.74 1.38 22.94
C GLY A 335 27.49 1.01 22.15
N THR A 336 26.92 -0.18 22.34
CA THR A 336 25.73 -0.64 21.61
C THR A 336 24.53 -0.90 22.52
N VAL A 337 23.35 -0.87 21.91
CA VAL A 337 22.06 -1.21 22.54
C VAL A 337 21.31 -2.20 21.65
N ARG A 338 20.60 -3.13 22.29
CA ARG A 338 19.66 -4.03 21.61
C ARG A 338 18.26 -3.42 21.63
N LEU A 339 17.59 -3.48 20.49
CA LEU A 339 16.25 -2.94 20.32
C LEU A 339 15.28 -4.04 19.87
N SER A 340 14.08 -4.03 20.43
CA SER A 340 12.90 -4.64 19.80
C SER A 340 12.33 -3.63 18.80
N THR A 341 12.49 -3.92 17.51
CA THR A 341 12.07 -3.04 16.44
C THR A 341 10.55 -2.98 16.36
N ARG A 342 9.97 -1.78 16.25
CA ARG A 342 8.53 -1.58 16.09
C ARG A 342 8.16 -1.05 14.72
N ALA A 343 8.98 -0.15 14.17
CA ALA A 343 8.80 0.39 12.84
C ALA A 343 10.15 0.75 12.20
N THR A 344 10.21 0.73 10.87
CA THR A 344 11.44 0.93 10.11
C THR A 344 11.17 1.79 8.89
N GLY A 345 12.01 2.79 8.62
CA GLY A 345 11.90 3.59 7.43
C GLY A 345 12.38 2.83 6.19
N LEU A 346 11.58 2.85 5.12
CA LEU A 346 11.94 2.29 3.83
C LEU A 346 12.53 3.40 2.94
N ASN A 347 13.71 3.18 2.37
CA ASN A 347 14.46 4.15 1.57
C ASN A 347 14.69 3.65 0.15
N PHE A 348 14.89 4.56 -0.81
CA PHE A 348 15.21 4.19 -2.19
C PHE A 348 16.51 3.38 -2.29
N ARG A 349 17.44 3.61 -1.34
CA ARG A 349 18.62 2.78 -1.11
C ARG A 349 18.27 1.29 -0.97
N ASP A 350 17.24 0.96 -0.20
CA ASP A 350 16.87 -0.45 0.05
C ASP A 350 16.37 -1.12 -1.23
N VAL A 351 15.65 -0.38 -2.09
CA VAL A 351 15.23 -0.86 -3.42
C VAL A 351 16.43 -1.16 -4.31
N LEU A 352 17.44 -0.27 -4.33
CA LEU A 352 18.66 -0.49 -5.12
C LEU A 352 19.45 -1.71 -4.63
N ILE A 353 19.50 -1.94 -3.31
CA ILE A 353 20.14 -3.14 -2.73
C ILE A 353 19.37 -4.40 -3.14
N ALA A 354 18.04 -4.38 -3.02
CA ALA A 354 17.21 -5.53 -3.39
C ALA A 354 17.26 -5.86 -4.89
N LEU A 355 17.54 -4.87 -5.74
CA LEU A 355 17.73 -5.05 -7.19
C LEU A 355 19.19 -5.36 -7.58
N GLY A 356 20.12 -5.44 -6.63
CA GLY A 356 21.55 -5.66 -6.93
C GLY A 356 22.22 -4.49 -7.68
N MET A 357 21.63 -3.29 -7.61
CA MET A 357 22.13 -2.08 -8.29
C MET A 357 22.93 -1.17 -7.35
N TYR A 358 22.95 -1.46 -6.04
CA TYR A 358 23.69 -0.67 -5.08
C TYR A 358 25.19 -1.03 -5.09
N PRO A 359 26.10 -0.05 -5.14
CA PRO A 359 27.53 -0.33 -5.14
C PRO A 359 28.02 -0.77 -3.75
N GLY A 360 28.74 -1.89 -3.71
CA GLY A 360 29.34 -2.46 -2.49
C GLY A 360 28.40 -3.36 -1.68
N ASP A 361 28.94 -3.94 -0.60
CA ASP A 361 28.16 -4.79 0.31
C ASP A 361 27.31 -3.92 1.24
N ALA A 362 25.99 -4.09 1.16
CA ALA A 362 25.03 -3.31 1.93
C ALA A 362 23.85 -4.17 2.37
N THR A 363 23.43 -3.99 3.62
CA THR A 363 22.24 -4.64 4.15
C THR A 363 21.01 -3.74 4.03
N LEU A 364 19.84 -4.38 4.01
CA LEU A 364 18.55 -3.71 3.95
C LEU A 364 18.20 -3.10 5.31
N GLY A 365 17.60 -1.91 5.29
CA GLY A 365 17.20 -1.19 6.50
C GLY A 365 18.37 -0.36 7.05
N SER A 366 18.14 0.94 7.15
CA SER A 366 19.14 1.92 7.62
C SER A 366 18.63 2.81 8.76
N GLU A 367 17.34 2.70 9.10
CA GLU A 367 16.71 3.46 10.16
C GLU A 367 15.51 2.73 10.74
N GLY A 368 15.17 3.08 11.97
CA GLY A 368 13.95 2.61 12.57
C GLY A 368 13.70 3.21 13.94
N ALA A 369 12.66 2.69 14.57
CA ALA A 369 12.23 3.04 15.90
C ALA A 369 11.82 1.77 16.66
N GLY A 370 12.19 1.71 17.94
CA GLY A 370 12.02 0.52 18.76
C GLY A 370 12.15 0.80 20.25
N VAL A 371 12.09 -0.27 21.02
CA VAL A 371 12.25 -0.25 22.48
C VAL A 371 13.58 -0.90 22.86
N VAL A 372 14.36 -0.24 23.70
CA VAL A 372 15.62 -0.79 24.22
C VAL A 372 15.31 -2.02 25.10
N THR A 373 15.92 -3.16 24.77
CA THR A 373 15.76 -4.42 25.51
C THR A 373 17.01 -4.82 26.28
N GLU A 374 18.19 -4.36 25.85
CA GLU A 374 19.46 -4.56 26.53
C GLU A 374 20.40 -3.39 26.23
N VAL A 375 21.24 -3.05 27.20
CA VAL A 375 22.18 -1.92 27.13
C VAL A 375 23.60 -2.45 27.30
N GLY A 376 24.51 -2.03 26.42
CA GLY A 376 25.91 -2.42 26.47
C GLY A 376 26.64 -1.90 27.73
N PRO A 377 27.76 -2.52 28.14
CA PRO A 377 28.36 -2.33 29.46
C PRO A 377 28.77 -0.88 29.84
N ASP A 378 29.06 -0.04 28.87
CA ASP A 378 29.56 1.34 29.00
C ASP A 378 28.54 2.40 28.55
N VAL A 379 27.34 1.99 28.16
CA VAL A 379 26.27 2.90 27.75
C VAL A 379 25.51 3.38 29.00
N THR A 380 25.53 4.68 29.24
CA THR A 380 24.94 5.31 30.45
C THR A 380 23.75 6.22 30.16
N GLY A 381 23.57 6.66 28.91
CA GLY A 381 22.52 7.59 28.50
C GLY A 381 21.20 6.95 28.08
N LEU A 382 21.09 5.62 28.12
CA LEU A 382 19.91 4.85 27.71
C LEU A 382 19.64 3.72 28.72
N ALA A 383 18.37 3.39 28.91
CA ALA A 383 17.91 2.32 29.78
C ALA A 383 16.96 1.35 29.06
N VAL A 384 16.84 0.13 29.58
CA VAL A 384 15.85 -0.84 29.11
C VAL A 384 14.44 -0.26 29.28
N GLY A 385 13.62 -0.36 28.23
CA GLY A 385 12.28 0.22 28.15
C GLY A 385 12.22 1.56 27.43
N ASP A 386 13.37 2.22 27.19
CA ASP A 386 13.40 3.49 26.47
C ASP A 386 12.93 3.31 25.02
N ARG A 387 12.12 4.27 24.57
CA ARG A 387 11.65 4.36 23.18
C ARG A 387 12.65 5.19 22.39
N VAL A 388 13.30 4.61 21.39
CA VAL A 388 14.36 5.27 20.62
C VAL A 388 14.14 5.18 19.12
N MET A 389 14.62 6.18 18.38
CA MET A 389 14.71 6.20 16.91
C MET A 389 16.12 6.60 16.46
N GLY A 390 16.53 6.22 15.26
CA GLY A 390 17.81 6.69 14.72
C GLY A 390 18.29 5.91 13.50
N LEU A 391 19.59 6.02 13.23
CA LEU A 391 20.26 5.18 12.24
C LEU A 391 20.54 3.82 12.87
N ILE A 392 19.85 2.81 12.34
CA ILE A 392 19.84 1.44 12.84
C ILE A 392 20.19 0.55 11.64
N PRO A 393 21.40 -0.02 11.59
CA PRO A 393 21.75 -1.02 10.59
C PRO A 393 20.84 -2.25 10.71
N ASP A 394 20.58 -2.91 9.59
CA ASP A 394 19.75 -4.13 9.55
C ASP A 394 18.35 -3.93 10.14
N ALA A 395 17.80 -2.71 10.06
CA ALA A 395 16.56 -2.33 10.74
C ALA A 395 15.36 -3.23 10.38
N PHE A 396 15.34 -3.86 9.21
CA PHE A 396 14.25 -4.76 8.78
C PHE A 396 14.29 -6.13 9.47
N GLY A 397 14.46 -6.16 10.79
CA GLY A 397 14.40 -7.34 11.64
C GLY A 397 13.65 -7.05 12.94
N ASP A 398 13.21 -8.10 13.62
CA ASP A 398 12.48 -8.01 14.89
C ASP A 398 13.36 -7.56 16.07
N VAL A 399 14.62 -7.99 16.06
CA VAL A 399 15.64 -7.62 17.03
C VAL A 399 16.86 -7.09 16.29
N VAL A 400 17.33 -5.91 16.69
CA VAL A 400 18.46 -5.23 16.06
C VAL A 400 19.42 -4.68 17.12
N VAL A 401 20.69 -4.52 16.74
CA VAL A 401 21.72 -3.93 17.60
C VAL A 401 22.21 -2.64 16.95
N ALA A 402 22.11 -1.53 17.67
CA ALA A 402 22.48 -0.20 17.19
C ALA A 402 23.59 0.41 18.04
N ASN A 403 24.35 1.36 17.47
CA ASN A 403 25.26 2.20 18.24
C ASN A 403 24.42 3.15 19.12
N ALA A 404 24.72 3.21 20.41
CA ALA A 404 23.98 4.05 21.36
C ALA A 404 24.02 5.54 21.00
N ARG A 405 25.02 5.98 20.23
CA ARG A 405 25.19 7.38 19.80
C ARG A 405 24.47 7.74 18.50
N THR A 406 23.97 6.75 17.75
CA THR A 406 23.23 6.99 16.49
C THR A 406 21.71 6.91 16.68
N VAL A 407 21.26 6.83 17.94
CA VAL A 407 19.85 6.80 18.33
C VAL A 407 19.55 7.92 19.32
N ALA A 408 18.30 8.35 19.35
CA ALA A 408 17.78 9.41 20.21
C ALA A 408 16.41 9.00 20.76
N PRO A 409 15.99 9.53 21.94
CA PRO A 409 14.68 9.25 22.51
C PRO A 409 13.56 9.74 21.61
N ILE A 410 12.48 8.96 21.51
CA ILE A 410 11.28 9.34 20.75
C ILE A 410 10.48 10.36 21.57
N PRO A 411 10.08 11.51 20.98
CA PRO A 411 9.15 12.43 21.62
C PRO A 411 7.86 11.73 22.06
N ALA A 412 7.35 12.04 23.25
CA ALA A 412 6.22 11.32 23.83
C ALA A 412 4.97 11.28 22.92
N ALA A 413 4.73 12.36 22.17
CA ALA A 413 3.60 12.52 21.26
C ALA A 413 3.71 11.69 19.97
N TRP A 414 4.88 11.14 19.64
CA TRP A 414 5.08 10.42 18.38
C TRP A 414 4.81 8.93 18.55
N SER A 415 4.17 8.33 17.56
CA SER A 415 4.15 6.88 17.35
C SER A 415 5.52 6.36 16.88
N PHE A 416 5.72 5.05 16.94
CA PHE A 416 6.93 4.44 16.37
C PHE A 416 7.01 4.62 14.85
N ALA A 417 5.88 4.61 14.15
CA ALA A 417 5.85 4.79 12.69
C ALA A 417 6.29 6.20 12.29
N GLU A 418 5.79 7.23 12.99
CA GLU A 418 6.24 8.61 12.80
C GLU A 418 7.72 8.76 13.12
N ALA A 419 8.18 8.21 14.24
CA ALA A 419 9.58 8.27 14.63
C ALA A 419 10.50 7.57 13.61
N ALA A 420 10.11 6.42 13.07
CA ALA A 420 10.89 5.70 12.05
C ALA A 420 10.93 6.42 10.69
N SER A 421 10.09 7.43 10.47
CA SER A 421 10.04 8.20 9.22
C SER A 421 11.10 9.33 9.16
N VAL A 422 11.69 9.68 10.30
CA VAL A 422 12.51 10.90 10.47
C VAL A 422 14.00 10.70 10.17
N PRO A 423 14.72 9.71 10.74
CA PRO A 423 16.17 9.74 10.84
C PRO A 423 16.92 9.98 9.52
N VAL A 424 16.81 9.09 8.53
CA VAL A 424 17.54 9.19 7.26
C VAL A 424 17.09 10.43 6.49
N ALA A 425 15.78 10.72 6.42
CA ALA A 425 15.28 11.84 5.65
C ALA A 425 15.86 13.17 6.16
N PHE A 426 15.75 13.42 7.45
CA PHE A 426 16.19 14.67 8.06
C PHE A 426 17.69 14.74 8.31
N LEU A 427 18.36 13.63 8.67
CA LEU A 427 19.82 13.62 8.79
C LEU A 427 20.49 13.85 7.43
N THR A 428 19.97 13.26 6.35
CA THR A 428 20.49 13.51 5.00
C THR A 428 20.36 14.98 4.63
N ALA A 429 19.17 15.56 4.85
CA ALA A 429 18.92 16.98 4.58
C ALA A 429 19.77 17.92 5.45
N TYR A 430 19.89 17.63 6.76
CA TYR A 430 20.68 18.44 7.68
C TYR A 430 22.17 18.35 7.36
N TYR A 431 22.69 17.14 7.18
CA TYR A 431 24.10 16.94 6.85
C TYR A 431 24.44 17.63 5.52
N SER A 432 23.65 17.40 4.46
CA SER A 432 23.88 18.02 3.16
C SER A 432 23.80 19.54 3.18
N LEU A 433 22.74 20.13 3.74
CA LEU A 433 22.54 21.58 3.67
C LEU A 433 23.36 22.35 4.70
N VAL A 434 23.47 21.83 5.94
CA VAL A 434 24.12 22.55 7.04
C VAL A 434 25.61 22.21 7.11
N ARG A 435 25.99 20.94 7.01
CA ARG A 435 27.38 20.51 7.24
C ARG A 435 28.22 20.49 5.97
N LEU A 436 27.63 20.14 4.83
CA LEU A 436 28.36 20.03 3.56
C LEU A 436 28.29 21.30 2.74
N ALA A 437 27.08 21.82 2.49
CA ALA A 437 26.87 23.02 1.71
C ALA A 437 27.06 24.31 2.52
N ASP A 438 26.96 24.24 3.85
CA ASP A 438 27.02 25.41 4.72
C ASP A 438 26.04 26.51 4.25
N LEU A 439 24.79 26.10 3.99
CA LEU A 439 23.75 26.95 3.40
C LEU A 439 23.48 28.17 4.28
N ARG A 440 23.56 29.36 3.69
CA ARG A 440 23.40 30.64 4.38
C ARG A 440 22.04 31.28 4.12
N PRO A 441 21.52 32.09 5.06
CA PRO A 441 20.31 32.88 4.81
C PRO A 441 20.45 33.76 3.56
N GLY A 442 19.41 33.78 2.73
CA GLY A 442 19.37 34.53 1.47
C GLY A 442 20.00 33.80 0.27
N GLU A 443 20.69 32.68 0.47
CA GLU A 443 21.16 31.84 -0.65
C GLU A 443 19.98 31.11 -1.30
N ARG A 444 20.15 30.81 -2.59
CA ARG A 444 19.18 30.02 -3.36
C ARG A 444 19.61 28.57 -3.40
N VAL A 445 18.68 27.67 -3.09
CA VAL A 445 18.92 26.23 -3.14
C VAL A 445 17.92 25.55 -4.07
N LEU A 446 18.43 24.69 -4.96
CA LEU A 446 17.63 23.76 -5.74
C LEU A 446 17.60 22.40 -5.05
N VAL A 447 16.40 21.91 -4.74
CA VAL A 447 16.15 20.57 -4.19
C VAL A 447 15.47 19.71 -5.25
N HIS A 448 16.17 18.69 -5.74
CA HIS A 448 15.54 17.70 -6.61
C HIS A 448 14.66 16.71 -5.84
N ALA A 449 13.66 16.16 -6.54
CA ALA A 449 12.68 15.23 -5.97
C ALA A 449 12.03 15.78 -4.67
N GLY A 450 11.65 17.05 -4.67
CA GLY A 450 11.22 17.81 -3.48
C GLY A 450 9.97 17.26 -2.76
N ALA A 451 9.19 16.40 -3.42
CA ALA A 451 8.02 15.73 -2.83
C ALA A 451 8.32 14.34 -2.22
N GLY A 452 9.57 13.87 -2.29
CA GLY A 452 10.03 12.67 -1.60
C GLY A 452 10.52 12.97 -0.17
N GLY A 453 10.80 11.93 0.62
CA GLY A 453 11.18 12.07 2.04
C GLY A 453 12.32 13.07 2.30
N VAL A 454 13.49 12.86 1.68
CA VAL A 454 14.65 13.78 1.83
C VAL A 454 14.34 15.15 1.24
N GLY A 455 13.67 15.21 0.08
CA GLY A 455 13.33 16.46 -0.59
C GLY A 455 12.43 17.35 0.28
N MET A 456 11.40 16.79 0.89
CA MET A 456 10.51 17.54 1.79
C MET A 456 11.23 17.99 3.05
N ALA A 457 12.09 17.15 3.65
CA ALA A 457 12.92 17.53 4.79
C ALA A 457 13.89 18.67 4.44
N ALA A 458 14.53 18.60 3.26
CA ALA A 458 15.43 19.63 2.76
C ALA A 458 14.74 20.96 2.49
N VAL A 459 13.53 20.95 1.91
CA VAL A 459 12.72 22.16 1.71
C VAL A 459 12.39 22.82 3.06
N GLN A 460 11.97 22.03 4.06
CA GLN A 460 11.67 22.57 5.40
C GLN A 460 12.92 23.17 6.07
N LEU A 461 14.05 22.46 6.05
CA LEU A 461 15.30 22.92 6.63
C LEU A 461 15.84 24.17 5.92
N ALA A 462 15.86 24.19 4.59
CA ALA A 462 16.31 25.34 3.82
C ALA A 462 15.48 26.60 4.13
N ARG A 463 14.15 26.46 4.23
CA ARG A 463 13.27 27.56 4.65
C ARG A 463 13.56 28.01 6.08
N HIS A 464 13.77 27.06 7.00
CA HIS A 464 14.13 27.38 8.38
C HIS A 464 15.43 28.20 8.45
N LEU A 465 16.42 27.87 7.60
CA LEU A 465 17.69 28.56 7.46
C LEU A 465 17.58 29.90 6.72
N GLY A 466 16.40 30.26 6.20
CA GLY A 466 16.17 31.52 5.48
C GLY A 466 16.67 31.53 4.05
N ALA A 467 16.83 30.35 3.42
CA ALA A 467 17.18 30.22 2.00
C ALA A 467 15.94 30.37 1.10
N ASP A 468 16.16 30.82 -0.14
CA ASP A 468 15.16 30.86 -1.21
C ASP A 468 15.17 29.51 -1.96
N VAL A 469 14.07 28.77 -1.86
CA VAL A 469 14.03 27.35 -2.25
C VAL A 469 13.36 27.18 -3.61
N PHE A 470 14.05 26.48 -4.49
CA PHE A 470 13.54 25.95 -5.75
C PHE A 470 13.45 24.43 -5.63
N ALA A 471 12.39 23.83 -6.18
CA ALA A 471 12.23 22.39 -6.11
C ALA A 471 11.68 21.80 -7.40
N THR A 472 12.16 20.60 -7.73
CA THR A 472 11.56 19.81 -8.81
C THR A 472 10.76 18.64 -8.25
N ALA A 473 9.62 18.35 -8.86
CA ALA A 473 8.85 17.15 -8.57
C ALA A 473 8.01 16.76 -9.79
N HIS A 474 7.44 15.54 -9.78
CA HIS A 474 6.43 15.16 -10.75
C HIS A 474 5.26 16.16 -10.70
N PRO A 475 4.68 16.59 -11.84
CA PRO A 475 3.57 17.56 -11.87
C PRO A 475 2.39 17.22 -10.95
N SER A 476 2.05 15.93 -10.85
CA SER A 476 0.98 15.45 -9.95
C SER A 476 1.27 15.65 -8.45
N LYS A 477 2.47 16.09 -8.07
CA LYS A 477 2.91 16.29 -6.67
C LYS A 477 3.24 17.74 -6.36
N TRP A 478 2.96 18.68 -7.27
CA TRP A 478 3.26 20.10 -7.05
C TRP A 478 2.47 20.69 -5.89
N GLU A 479 1.26 20.20 -5.63
CA GLU A 479 0.45 20.67 -4.50
C GLU A 479 1.14 20.41 -3.14
N THR A 480 1.88 19.30 -3.02
CA THR A 480 2.72 19.05 -1.85
C THR A 480 3.76 20.14 -1.65
N LEU A 481 4.42 20.61 -2.72
CA LEU A 481 5.42 21.67 -2.67
C LEU A 481 4.80 23.04 -2.36
N ARG A 482 3.60 23.32 -2.87
CA ARG A 482 2.83 24.52 -2.51
C ARG A 482 2.42 24.51 -1.05
N GLY A 483 2.02 23.36 -0.51
CA GLY A 483 1.75 23.16 0.91
C GLY A 483 2.97 23.40 1.79
N LEU A 484 4.19 23.18 1.27
CA LEU A 484 5.45 23.57 1.92
C LEU A 484 5.82 25.06 1.70
N GLY A 485 4.92 25.83 1.11
CA GLY A 485 4.99 27.27 0.91
C GLY A 485 5.80 27.74 -0.30
N LEU A 486 6.07 26.86 -1.28
CA LEU A 486 6.74 27.27 -2.53
C LEU A 486 5.72 27.85 -3.52
N SER A 487 6.08 28.94 -4.20
CA SER A 487 5.28 29.54 -5.27
C SER A 487 5.46 28.77 -6.58
N ASP A 488 4.53 28.93 -7.52
CA ASP A 488 4.61 28.26 -8.84
C ASP A 488 5.90 28.59 -9.60
N SER A 489 6.43 29.81 -9.46
CA SER A 489 7.73 30.22 -10.05
C SER A 489 8.97 29.54 -9.44
N ARG A 490 8.79 28.78 -8.35
CA ARG A 490 9.83 28.04 -7.63
C ARG A 490 9.67 26.53 -7.76
N ILE A 491 8.66 26.08 -8.51
CA ILE A 491 8.35 24.67 -8.72
C ILE A 491 8.51 24.35 -10.21
N ALA A 492 9.16 23.23 -10.53
CA ALA A 492 9.23 22.73 -11.89
C ALA A 492 9.13 21.20 -11.95
N SER A 493 8.97 20.68 -13.17
CA SER A 493 8.92 19.24 -13.44
C SER A 493 10.28 18.59 -13.15
N SER A 494 10.26 17.40 -12.56
CA SER A 494 11.44 16.53 -12.43
C SER A 494 11.51 15.45 -13.52
N ARG A 495 10.73 15.59 -14.60
CA ARG A 495 10.61 14.59 -15.69
C ARG A 495 11.19 15.05 -17.02
N ASP A 496 11.52 16.32 -17.11
CA ASP A 496 12.05 17.00 -18.29
C ASP A 496 13.09 18.02 -17.83
N LEU A 497 13.80 18.62 -18.79
CA LEU A 497 14.86 19.58 -18.53
C LEU A 497 14.36 21.04 -18.49
N ASP A 498 13.04 21.27 -18.57
CA ASP A 498 12.48 22.61 -18.65
C ASP A 498 12.67 23.40 -17.34
N PHE A 499 12.90 22.69 -16.22
CA PHE A 499 13.27 23.31 -14.94
C PHE A 499 14.47 24.24 -15.06
N ARG A 500 15.44 23.93 -15.94
CA ARG A 500 16.63 24.77 -16.15
C ARG A 500 16.21 26.16 -16.62
N THR A 501 15.45 26.22 -17.71
CA THR A 501 14.99 27.49 -18.29
C THR A 501 14.08 28.22 -17.31
N ALA A 502 13.11 27.50 -16.72
CA ALA A 502 12.17 28.07 -15.76
C ALA A 502 12.88 28.74 -14.56
N PHE A 503 13.91 28.10 -14.00
CA PHE A 503 14.62 28.64 -12.84
C PHE A 503 15.64 29.72 -13.20
N LEU A 504 16.26 29.67 -14.39
CA LEU A 504 17.04 30.81 -14.89
C LEU A 504 16.15 32.04 -15.09
N ASP A 505 14.99 31.89 -15.72
CA ASP A 505 14.05 32.99 -15.93
C ASP A 505 13.56 33.55 -14.58
N ALA A 506 13.17 32.67 -13.65
CA ALA A 506 12.72 33.06 -12.31
C ALA A 506 13.81 33.70 -11.42
N THR A 507 15.08 33.62 -11.84
CA THR A 507 16.23 34.25 -11.16
C THR A 507 16.87 35.36 -11.99
N GLY A 508 16.33 35.70 -13.16
CA GLY A 508 16.94 36.67 -14.08
C GLY A 508 18.33 36.26 -14.56
N GLY A 509 18.56 34.95 -14.72
CA GLY A 509 19.83 34.36 -15.14
C GLY A 509 20.86 34.19 -14.02
N ALA A 510 20.54 34.57 -12.77
CA ALA A 510 21.48 34.45 -11.66
C ALA A 510 21.69 33.00 -11.19
N GLY A 511 20.76 32.09 -11.50
CA GLY A 511 20.80 30.70 -11.06
C GLY A 511 20.68 30.56 -9.54
N VAL A 512 21.11 29.40 -9.04
CA VAL A 512 21.14 29.04 -7.62
C VAL A 512 22.57 29.05 -7.07
N ASP A 513 22.72 28.90 -5.75
CA ASP A 513 24.02 28.86 -5.07
C ASP A 513 24.35 27.45 -4.54
N VAL A 514 23.31 26.63 -4.29
CA VAL A 514 23.40 25.23 -3.85
C VAL A 514 22.45 24.37 -4.67
N VAL A 515 22.91 23.18 -5.08
CA VAL A 515 22.05 22.12 -5.62
C VAL A 515 22.16 20.90 -4.71
N LEU A 516 21.03 20.41 -4.21
CA LEU A 516 20.90 19.10 -3.61
C LEU A 516 20.31 18.16 -4.67
N ASN A 517 21.18 17.34 -5.27
CA ASN A 517 20.82 16.49 -6.40
C ASN A 517 20.50 15.05 -5.99
N SER A 518 19.52 14.48 -6.70
CA SER A 518 19.17 13.07 -6.65
C SER A 518 18.75 12.51 -8.03
N LEU A 519 18.91 13.29 -9.10
CA LEU A 519 18.63 12.88 -10.48
C LEU A 519 19.93 12.42 -11.16
N ALA A 520 19.82 11.77 -12.31
CA ALA A 520 20.95 11.19 -13.04
C ALA A 520 20.93 11.60 -14.52
N GLY A 521 22.02 11.37 -15.25
CA GLY A 521 22.12 11.65 -16.68
C GLY A 521 22.15 13.14 -16.98
N GLU A 522 21.51 13.52 -18.09
CA GLU A 522 21.39 14.90 -18.57
C GLU A 522 20.77 15.87 -17.54
N PHE A 523 20.03 15.35 -16.56
CA PHE A 523 19.50 16.16 -15.46
C PHE A 523 20.61 16.71 -14.57
N VAL A 524 21.70 15.97 -14.35
CA VAL A 524 22.88 16.44 -13.58
C VAL A 524 23.51 17.63 -14.29
N ASP A 525 23.67 17.51 -15.62
CA ASP A 525 24.30 18.52 -16.45
C ASP A 525 23.45 19.80 -16.51
N ALA A 526 22.13 19.66 -16.69
CA ALA A 526 21.19 20.78 -16.64
C ALA A 526 21.18 21.47 -15.25
N SER A 527 21.38 20.71 -14.17
CA SER A 527 21.47 21.27 -12.81
C SER A 527 22.80 21.95 -12.54
N LEU A 528 23.91 21.50 -13.13
CA LEU A 528 25.19 22.21 -13.11
C LEU A 528 25.11 23.56 -13.84
N GLU A 529 24.35 23.63 -14.95
CA GLU A 529 24.10 24.89 -15.68
C GLU A 529 23.32 25.92 -14.85
N LEU A 530 22.64 25.51 -13.78
CA LEU A 530 21.99 26.41 -12.81
C LEU A 530 22.95 27.02 -11.79
N LEU A 531 24.25 26.73 -11.87
CA LEU A 531 25.32 27.35 -11.07
C LEU A 531 26.23 28.26 -11.93
N PRO A 532 25.70 29.24 -12.71
CA PRO A 532 26.50 30.03 -13.65
C PRO A 532 27.54 30.93 -12.96
N ARG A 533 27.41 31.11 -11.64
CA ARG A 533 28.32 31.91 -10.80
C ARG A 533 29.22 31.04 -9.92
N GLY A 534 29.31 29.73 -10.21
CA GLY A 534 29.84 28.74 -9.28
C GLY A 534 28.83 28.40 -8.19
N GLY A 535 29.25 27.61 -7.19
CA GLY A 535 28.39 27.20 -6.08
C GLY A 535 28.72 25.81 -5.57
N ARG A 536 27.77 25.19 -4.87
CA ARG A 536 27.94 23.88 -4.24
C ARG A 536 26.94 22.89 -4.80
N PHE A 537 27.44 21.83 -5.40
CA PHE A 537 26.65 20.72 -5.93
C PHE A 537 26.82 19.52 -4.99
N ILE A 538 25.78 19.21 -4.23
CA ILE A 538 25.76 18.11 -3.27
C ILE A 538 25.00 16.94 -3.90
N GLU A 539 25.74 15.90 -4.28
CA GLU A 539 25.25 14.73 -4.99
C GLU A 539 24.88 13.61 -4.01
N MET A 540 23.61 13.18 -4.05
CA MET A 540 23.14 11.99 -3.34
C MET A 540 23.20 10.72 -4.21
N GLY A 541 23.20 10.88 -5.53
CA GLY A 541 23.34 9.80 -6.49
C GLY A 541 24.67 9.07 -6.34
N LYS A 542 24.65 7.74 -6.48
CA LYS A 542 25.86 6.90 -6.48
C LYS A 542 26.27 6.41 -7.86
N THR A 543 25.45 6.70 -8.86
CA THR A 543 25.63 6.30 -10.27
C THR A 543 25.81 7.55 -11.10
N ASP A 544 26.54 7.45 -12.21
CA ASP A 544 26.71 8.57 -13.16
C ASP A 544 27.37 9.82 -12.56
N LEU A 545 28.42 9.62 -11.76
CA LEU A 545 29.20 10.71 -11.15
C LEU A 545 30.01 11.46 -12.20
N ARG A 546 30.14 12.79 -12.01
CA ARG A 546 30.94 13.65 -12.89
C ARG A 546 32.39 13.76 -12.42
N ASP A 547 33.30 13.87 -13.37
CA ASP A 547 34.70 14.18 -13.07
C ASP A 547 34.79 15.65 -12.63
N VAL A 548 35.42 15.88 -11.49
CA VAL A 548 35.64 17.22 -10.93
C VAL A 548 36.43 18.11 -11.90
N ALA A 549 37.28 17.54 -12.75
CA ALA A 549 38.05 18.28 -13.75
C ALA A 549 37.19 18.84 -14.90
N GLU A 550 35.98 18.30 -15.12
CA GLU A 550 35.09 18.70 -16.22
C GLU A 550 33.97 19.66 -15.76
N LEU A 551 33.96 20.01 -14.48
CA LEU A 551 32.91 20.86 -13.90
C LEU A 551 33.06 22.35 -14.29
N PRO A 552 31.96 23.11 -14.30
CA PRO A 552 32.01 24.55 -14.48
C PRO A 552 32.92 25.23 -13.44
N PRO A 553 33.66 26.29 -13.82
CA PRO A 553 34.53 27.00 -12.90
C PRO A 553 33.80 27.50 -11.64
N GLY A 554 34.41 27.29 -10.47
CA GLY A 554 33.86 27.74 -9.19
C GLY A 554 32.76 26.83 -8.60
N VAL A 555 32.44 25.70 -9.24
CA VAL A 555 31.55 24.69 -8.68
C VAL A 555 32.35 23.73 -7.78
N THR A 556 31.91 23.58 -6.54
CA THR A 556 32.34 22.51 -5.64
C THR A 556 31.36 21.34 -5.76
N TYR A 557 31.82 20.20 -6.24
CA TYR A 557 31.02 18.99 -6.34
C TYR A 557 31.39 18.02 -5.23
N ARG A 558 30.40 17.55 -4.48
CA ARG A 558 30.60 16.64 -3.36
C ARG A 558 29.53 15.57 -3.36
N THR A 559 29.96 14.32 -3.50
CA THR A 559 29.15 13.15 -3.16
C THR A 559 29.19 12.90 -1.66
N PHE A 560 28.17 12.26 -1.10
CA PHE A 560 28.20 11.87 0.31
C PHE A 560 27.37 10.63 0.63
N ASP A 561 27.66 10.01 1.78
CA ASP A 561 26.84 8.99 2.41
C ASP A 561 26.70 9.25 3.93
N LEU A 562 25.57 8.88 4.54
CA LEU A 562 25.35 9.02 5.98
C LEU A 562 26.22 8.08 6.84
N SER A 563 27.00 7.20 6.23
CA SER A 563 28.07 6.44 6.91
C SER A 563 29.37 7.25 7.10
N GLU A 564 29.53 8.42 6.47
CA GLU A 564 30.72 9.27 6.65
C GLU A 564 30.84 9.94 8.02
N PRO A 565 29.77 10.51 8.63
CA PRO A 565 29.87 11.15 9.93
C PRO A 565 30.15 10.14 11.03
N GLU A 566 30.98 10.52 12.00
CA GLU A 566 31.22 9.73 13.19
C GLU A 566 29.91 9.55 13.99
N PRO A 567 29.71 8.42 14.71
CA PRO A 567 28.48 8.16 15.46
C PRO A 567 28.06 9.30 16.41
N ALA A 568 29.02 9.98 17.04
CA ALA A 568 28.74 11.13 17.90
C ALA A 568 28.13 12.32 17.12
N GLN A 569 28.60 12.56 15.89
CA GLN A 569 28.07 13.63 15.04
C GLN A 569 26.64 13.33 14.59
N ILE A 570 26.30 12.06 14.36
CA ILE A 570 24.92 11.65 14.09
C ILE A 570 24.02 11.98 15.30
N GLY A 571 24.47 11.65 16.51
CA GLY A 571 23.76 11.98 17.75
C GLY A 571 23.52 13.48 17.92
N ASP A 572 24.55 14.30 17.68
CA ASP A 572 24.44 15.77 17.73
C ASP A 572 23.40 16.28 16.71
N MET A 573 23.44 15.79 15.47
CA MET A 573 22.47 16.19 14.44
C MET A 573 21.04 15.74 14.78
N LEU A 574 20.85 14.55 15.35
CA LEU A 574 19.54 14.10 15.83
C LEU A 574 19.01 15.00 16.95
N ALA A 575 19.86 15.42 17.88
CA ALA A 575 19.47 16.31 18.96
C ALA A 575 19.01 17.69 18.44
N GLU A 576 19.76 18.28 17.49
CA GLU A 576 19.39 19.54 16.83
C GLU A 576 18.06 19.41 16.08
N LEU A 577 17.88 18.34 15.32
CA LEU A 577 16.62 18.08 14.61
C LEU A 577 15.44 17.96 15.58
N LEU A 578 15.59 17.21 16.67
CA LEU A 578 14.55 17.07 17.70
C LEU A 578 14.19 18.40 18.35
N ALA A 579 15.16 19.28 18.59
CA ALA A 579 14.91 20.64 19.08
C ALA A 579 14.07 21.44 18.07
N LEU A 580 14.40 21.38 16.78
CA LEU A 580 13.63 22.05 15.72
C LEU A 580 12.19 21.51 15.59
N PHE A 581 11.97 20.22 15.80
CA PHE A 581 10.62 19.65 15.88
C PHE A 581 9.86 20.14 17.12
N ALA A 582 10.51 20.17 18.28
CA ALA A 582 9.90 20.65 19.51
C ALA A 582 9.47 22.12 19.42
N ASP A 583 10.26 22.95 18.73
CA ASP A 583 9.97 24.37 18.49
C ASP A 583 8.95 24.59 17.35
N GLY A 584 8.42 23.52 16.73
CA GLY A 584 7.48 23.60 15.61
C GLY A 584 8.09 24.19 14.34
N ARG A 585 9.43 24.22 14.22
CA ARG A 585 10.15 24.70 13.03
C ARG A 585 10.22 23.64 11.93
N LEU A 586 10.12 22.36 12.30
CA LEU A 586 9.97 21.22 11.41
C LEU A 586 8.67 20.48 11.73
N ALA A 587 8.07 19.88 10.71
CA ALA A 587 6.88 19.06 10.81
C ALA A 587 7.15 17.66 10.24
N LEU A 588 6.49 16.66 10.83
CA LEU A 588 6.55 15.28 10.34
C LEU A 588 6.10 15.21 8.87
N LEU A 589 6.72 14.31 8.12
CA LEU A 589 6.38 14.12 6.71
C LEU A 589 5.12 13.24 6.58
N PRO A 590 4.35 13.40 5.49
CA PRO A 590 3.33 12.42 5.13
C PRO A 590 3.95 11.02 5.12
N THR A 591 3.39 10.13 5.94
CA THR A 591 3.94 8.80 6.15
C THR A 591 2.95 7.75 5.72
N THR A 592 3.47 6.81 4.94
CA THR A 592 2.74 5.72 4.35
C THR A 592 3.17 4.43 5.04
N VAL A 593 2.26 3.86 5.83
CA VAL A 593 2.56 2.73 6.71
C VAL A 593 2.14 1.41 6.06
N TRP A 594 3.06 0.45 6.09
CA TRP A 594 2.89 -0.90 5.57
C TRP A 594 3.17 -1.92 6.66
N ASP A 595 2.45 -3.03 6.65
CA ASP A 595 2.82 -4.19 7.45
C ASP A 595 4.11 -4.83 6.89
N MET A 596 5.04 -5.25 7.75
CA MET A 596 6.30 -5.91 7.35
C MET A 596 6.06 -7.15 6.48
N ARG A 597 4.96 -7.88 6.69
CA ARG A 597 4.57 -9.02 5.84
C ARG A 597 4.31 -8.60 4.39
N ARG A 598 4.09 -7.32 4.12
CA ARG A 598 3.86 -6.75 2.78
C ARG A 598 5.07 -5.99 2.24
N ALA A 599 6.27 -6.19 2.80
CA ALA A 599 7.47 -5.54 2.31
C ALA A 599 7.66 -5.66 0.77
N PRO A 600 7.41 -6.79 0.09
CA PRO A 600 7.53 -6.85 -1.38
C PRO A 600 6.62 -5.86 -2.12
N ALA A 601 5.40 -5.63 -1.63
CA ALA A 601 4.51 -4.62 -2.19
C ALA A 601 5.01 -3.20 -1.90
N ALA A 602 5.49 -2.93 -0.67
CA ALA A 602 6.05 -1.64 -0.29
C ALA A 602 7.30 -1.28 -1.14
N PHE A 603 8.20 -2.24 -1.39
CA PHE A 603 9.36 -2.06 -2.26
C PHE A 603 8.95 -1.77 -3.70
N ARG A 604 7.95 -2.49 -4.24
CA ARG A 604 7.39 -2.22 -5.58
C ARG A 604 6.76 -0.82 -5.67
N HIS A 605 5.99 -0.42 -4.65
CA HIS A 605 5.39 0.90 -4.60
C HIS A 605 6.46 2.01 -4.58
N LEU A 606 7.52 1.80 -3.78
CA LEU A 606 8.63 2.73 -3.70
C LEU A 606 9.41 2.84 -5.01
N SER A 607 9.67 1.72 -5.70
CA SER A 607 10.42 1.69 -6.96
C SER A 607 9.72 2.42 -8.10
N GLN A 608 8.38 2.49 -8.07
CA GLN A 608 7.58 3.24 -9.03
C GLN A 608 7.61 4.76 -8.81
N ALA A 609 8.23 5.24 -7.72
CA ALA A 609 8.35 6.65 -7.36
C ALA A 609 7.01 7.41 -7.29
N ARG A 610 5.90 6.71 -7.00
CA ARG A 610 4.55 7.32 -6.91
C ARG A 610 4.26 7.96 -5.56
N HIS A 611 4.89 7.47 -4.49
CA HIS A 611 4.69 7.97 -3.12
C HIS A 611 5.05 9.46 -2.94
N VAL A 612 4.39 10.09 -1.97
CA VAL A 612 4.75 11.39 -1.40
C VAL A 612 5.27 11.14 0.03
N GLY A 613 6.29 11.89 0.45
CA GLY A 613 6.84 11.77 1.80
C GLY A 613 7.59 10.44 2.01
N LYS A 614 7.23 9.69 3.05
CA LYS A 614 8.02 8.57 3.57
C LYS A 614 7.23 7.27 3.67
N ASN A 615 7.86 6.15 3.33
CA ASN A 615 7.28 4.82 3.54
C ASN A 615 7.89 4.19 4.79
N VAL A 616 7.06 3.54 5.61
CA VAL A 616 7.45 2.89 6.85
C VAL A 616 6.88 1.48 6.88
N LEU A 617 7.69 0.51 7.29
CA LEU A 617 7.24 -0.85 7.59
C LEU A 617 7.03 -0.97 9.11
N THR A 618 5.86 -1.41 9.56
CA THR A 618 5.58 -1.75 10.97
C THR A 618 5.67 -3.24 11.18
N LEU A 619 6.32 -3.65 12.26
CA LEU A 619 6.38 -5.04 12.66
C LEU A 619 5.14 -5.41 13.50
N PRO A 620 4.59 -6.62 13.34
CA PRO A 620 3.58 -7.13 14.26
C PRO A 620 4.19 -7.23 15.66
N VAL A 621 3.48 -6.74 16.67
CA VAL A 621 3.91 -6.76 18.08
C VAL A 621 3.28 -7.94 18.80
#